data_AF-A0A3M1M522-F1
#
_entry.id   AF-A0A3M1M522-F1
#
_cell.length_a   1.000
_cell.length_b   1.000
_cell.length_c   1.000
_cell.angle_alpha   90.00
_cell.angle_beta   90.00
_cell.angle_gamma   90.00
#
_symmetry.space_group_name_H-M   'P 1'
#
loop_
_entity.id
_entity.type
_entity.pdbx_description
1 polymer ?
#
loop_
_entity_poly.entity_id
_entity_poly.type
_entity_poly.pdbx_seq_one_letter_code
_entity_poly.pdbx_strand_id
1 'polypeptide(L)'
;MTLAKTIDRVCKGAFSDEVPFSGYVPPPALIPDPAHKSSGLLFISFVTARSPQTGKTAIFRPSAVLRLNGKGKLVAFRNYREAGDQFPSLRWSKPLAMWPHPAVAGMTVKAYTEKRDALLEMYEAELPRFPASRALSPGFAESWRLIAHPVVLPFLKELAPHFYKAVSAPVAKAA
;
A
#
# COMPACT_ATOMS: atom_id res chain seq x y z
N MET A 1 8.01 6.37 -18.72
CA MET A 1 7.29 5.35 -17.92
C MET A 1 6.33 6.09 -17.00
N THR A 2 5.03 5.75 -16.98
CA THR A 2 4.05 6.46 -16.11
C THR A 2 4.23 6.04 -14.65
N LEU A 3 3.74 6.87 -13.73
CA LEU A 3 3.74 6.53 -12.31
C LEU A 3 2.90 5.28 -12.04
N ALA A 4 1.72 5.18 -12.65
CA ALA A 4 0.85 4.00 -12.53
C ALA A 4 1.58 2.70 -12.90
N LYS A 5 2.38 2.70 -13.98
CA LYS A 5 3.22 1.55 -14.36
C LYS A 5 4.31 1.25 -13.33
N THR A 6 4.88 2.28 -12.71
CA THR A 6 5.88 2.11 -11.64
C THR A 6 5.25 1.47 -10.41
N ILE A 7 4.09 1.96 -9.98
CA ILE A 7 3.33 1.41 -8.85
C ILE A 7 2.94 -0.04 -9.13
N ASP A 8 2.37 -0.32 -10.31
CA ASP A 8 1.95 -1.68 -10.70
C ASP A 8 3.14 -2.65 -10.70
N ARG A 9 4.31 -2.23 -11.20
CA ARG A 9 5.54 -3.05 -11.14
C ARG A 9 5.96 -3.37 -9.72
N VAL A 10 5.96 -2.38 -8.81
CA VAL A 10 6.30 -2.62 -7.39
C VAL A 10 5.29 -3.58 -6.75
N CYS A 11 3.99 -3.36 -6.97
CA CYS A 11 2.94 -4.21 -6.41
C CYS A 11 3.01 -5.66 -6.92
N LYS A 12 3.55 -5.88 -8.11
CA LYS A 12 3.82 -7.20 -8.69
C LYS A 12 5.17 -7.80 -8.26
N GLY A 13 5.94 -7.12 -7.43
CA GLY A 13 7.28 -7.55 -7.01
C GLY A 13 8.36 -7.42 -8.09
N ALA A 14 8.12 -6.65 -9.16
CA ALA A 14 8.96 -6.53 -10.35
C ALA A 14 9.65 -5.16 -10.46
N PHE A 15 10.01 -4.54 -9.33
CA PHE A 15 10.62 -3.20 -9.32
C PHE A 15 12.08 -3.23 -9.81
N SER A 16 12.94 -4.07 -9.21
CA SER A 16 14.31 -4.34 -9.67
C SER A 16 14.84 -5.64 -9.05
N ASP A 17 15.83 -6.26 -9.69
CA ASP A 17 16.50 -7.47 -9.17
C ASP A 17 17.18 -7.22 -7.81
N GLU A 18 17.51 -5.95 -7.51
CA GLU A 18 18.14 -5.52 -6.27
C GLU A 18 17.17 -5.37 -5.08
N VAL A 19 15.85 -5.43 -5.29
CA VAL A 19 14.86 -5.24 -4.22
C VAL A 19 13.92 -6.44 -4.19
N PRO A 20 14.23 -7.49 -3.41
CA PRO A 20 13.38 -8.67 -3.33
C PRO A 20 12.07 -8.32 -2.64
N PHE A 21 11.02 -8.10 -3.44
CA PHE A 21 9.65 -7.95 -2.97
C PHE A 21 8.89 -9.24 -3.25
N SER A 22 8.45 -9.92 -2.18
CA SER A 22 7.62 -11.11 -2.29
C SER A 22 6.42 -11.00 -1.37
N GLY A 23 5.25 -11.40 -1.85
CA GLY A 23 4.05 -11.55 -1.05
C GLY A 23 2.97 -10.50 -1.36
N TYR A 24 2.30 -10.00 -0.33
CA TYR A 24 1.21 -9.03 -0.48
C TYR A 24 1.77 -7.61 -0.40
N VAL A 25 1.49 -6.81 -1.43
CA VAL A 25 1.85 -5.40 -1.50
C VAL A 25 0.57 -4.60 -1.72
N PRO A 26 0.11 -3.82 -0.74
CA PRO A 26 -1.05 -2.96 -0.93
C PRO A 26 -0.70 -1.79 -1.84
N PRO A 27 -1.70 -1.06 -2.37
CA PRO A 27 -1.48 0.23 -2.98
C PRO A 27 -0.68 1.15 -2.04
N PRO A 28 0.30 1.93 -2.56
CA PRO A 28 1.20 2.71 -1.71
C PRO A 28 0.47 3.81 -0.94
N ALA A 29 1.03 4.21 0.20
CA ALA A 29 0.60 5.44 0.86
C ALA A 29 1.31 6.65 0.25
N LEU A 30 0.61 7.77 0.13
CA LEU A 30 1.23 9.06 -0.20
C LEU A 30 1.95 9.59 1.03
N ILE A 31 3.21 9.99 0.87
CA ILE A 31 3.99 10.60 1.94
C ILE A 31 4.53 11.94 1.45
N PRO A 32 4.60 12.99 2.29
CA PRO A 32 5.34 14.19 1.90
C PRO A 32 6.78 13.88 1.48
N ASP A 33 7.20 14.50 0.39
CA ASP A 33 8.59 14.58 -0.05
C ASP A 33 9.04 16.05 -0.06
N PRO A 34 9.61 16.55 1.06
CA PRO A 34 10.04 17.94 1.19
C PRO A 34 11.06 18.35 0.13
N ALA A 35 11.92 17.42 -0.31
CA ALA A 35 12.99 17.70 -1.26
C ALA A 35 12.46 18.06 -2.66
N HIS A 36 11.26 17.57 -2.99
CA HIS A 36 10.66 17.75 -4.32
C HIS A 36 9.34 18.52 -4.30
N LYS A 37 8.93 19.08 -3.15
CA LYS A 37 7.63 19.77 -2.95
C LYS A 37 6.44 18.94 -3.49
N SER A 38 6.57 17.62 -3.49
CA SER A 38 5.61 16.67 -4.03
C SER A 38 5.36 15.55 -3.02
N SER A 39 4.47 14.61 -3.35
CA SER A 39 4.38 13.39 -2.56
C SER A 39 5.37 12.35 -3.08
N GLY A 40 6.00 11.63 -2.18
CA GLY A 40 6.56 10.32 -2.45
C GLY A 40 5.52 9.22 -2.27
N LEU A 41 5.94 7.99 -2.53
CA LEU A 41 5.17 6.77 -2.36
C LEU A 41 5.83 5.88 -1.32
N LEU A 42 5.04 5.37 -0.38
CA LEU A 42 5.45 4.38 0.61
C LEU A 42 4.79 3.04 0.31
N PHE A 43 5.58 2.01 0.02
CA PHE A 43 5.10 0.65 -0.10
C PHE A 43 5.47 -0.15 1.14
N ILE A 44 4.57 -1.03 1.57
CA ILE A 44 4.80 -1.97 2.67
C ILE A 44 4.66 -3.37 2.09
N SER A 45 5.73 -4.16 2.15
CA SER A 45 5.69 -5.57 1.75
C SER A 45 5.28 -6.43 2.92
N PHE A 46 4.39 -7.39 2.69
CA PHE A 46 3.98 -8.39 3.68
C PHE A 46 4.33 -9.79 3.19
N VAL A 47 4.83 -10.62 4.10
CA VAL A 47 5.03 -12.05 3.81
C VAL A 47 3.67 -12.72 3.63
N THR A 48 3.57 -13.60 2.65
CA THR A 48 2.36 -14.41 2.45
C THR A 48 2.67 -15.90 2.37
N ALA A 49 1.68 -16.71 2.73
CA ALA A 49 1.70 -18.15 2.49
C ALA A 49 0.31 -18.62 2.07
N ARG A 50 0.22 -19.49 1.07
CA ARG A 50 -1.07 -20.08 0.68
C ARG A 50 -1.47 -21.15 1.70
N SER A 51 -2.68 -21.06 2.25
CA SER A 51 -3.26 -22.08 3.11
C SER A 51 -3.69 -23.27 2.26
N PRO A 52 -3.14 -24.48 2.47
CA PRO A 52 -3.55 -25.66 1.70
C PRO A 52 -5.01 -26.05 1.96
N GLN A 53 -5.50 -25.82 3.18
CA GLN A 53 -6.83 -26.25 3.64
C GLN A 53 -7.95 -25.37 3.09
N THR A 54 -7.72 -24.06 3.00
CA THR A 54 -8.77 -23.09 2.64
C THR A 54 -8.57 -22.49 1.24
N GLY A 55 -7.40 -22.72 0.63
CA GLY A 55 -6.99 -22.06 -0.61
C GLY A 55 -6.71 -20.56 -0.49
N LYS A 56 -7.04 -19.94 0.66
CA LYS A 56 -6.83 -18.52 0.96
C LYS A 56 -5.34 -18.24 1.21
N THR A 57 -4.95 -16.98 1.05
CA THR A 57 -3.56 -16.56 1.28
C THR A 57 -3.45 -15.92 2.66
N ALA A 58 -2.69 -16.52 3.56
CA ALA A 58 -2.35 -15.92 4.84
C ALA A 58 -1.41 -14.73 4.63
N ILE A 59 -1.74 -13.59 5.23
CA ILE A 59 -0.91 -12.39 5.28
C ILE A 59 -0.26 -12.36 6.67
N PHE A 60 1.06 -12.33 6.71
CA PHE A 60 1.84 -12.19 7.93
C PHE A 60 2.25 -10.73 8.09
N ARG A 61 3.09 -10.45 9.07
CA ARG A 61 3.65 -9.12 9.34
C ARG A 61 4.47 -8.53 8.17
N PRO A 62 4.68 -7.20 8.16
CA PRO A 62 5.54 -6.56 7.17
C PRO A 62 6.95 -7.17 7.14
N SER A 63 7.47 -7.42 5.95
CA SER A 63 8.85 -7.83 5.69
C SER A 63 9.75 -6.66 5.32
N ALA A 64 9.21 -5.67 4.60
CA ALA A 64 10.02 -4.57 4.09
C ALA A 64 9.18 -3.31 3.84
N VAL A 65 9.87 -2.18 3.72
CA VAL A 65 9.30 -0.90 3.29
C VAL A 65 10.16 -0.29 2.19
N LEU A 66 9.49 0.25 1.17
CA LEU A 66 10.09 0.94 0.03
C LEU A 66 9.56 2.37 -0.02
N ARG A 67 10.45 3.35 -0.24
CA ARG A 67 10.08 4.75 -0.48
C ARG A 67 10.55 5.18 -1.86
N LEU A 68 9.62 5.65 -2.67
CA LEU A 68 9.91 6.32 -3.93
C LEU A 68 9.64 7.82 -3.79
N ASN A 69 10.42 8.66 -4.47
CA ASN A 69 10.09 10.08 -4.59
C ASN A 69 8.95 10.31 -5.59
N GLY A 70 8.50 11.56 -5.72
CA GLY A 70 7.44 11.93 -6.68
C GLY A 70 7.76 11.70 -8.16
N LYS A 71 9.02 11.32 -8.49
CA LYS A 71 9.45 10.91 -9.83
C LYS A 71 9.51 9.38 -9.99
N GLY A 72 9.12 8.62 -8.97
CA GLY A 72 9.18 7.16 -8.97
C GLY A 72 10.60 6.59 -8.76
N LYS A 73 11.58 7.41 -8.36
CA LYS A 73 12.94 6.95 -8.06
C LYS A 73 13.01 6.44 -6.63
N LEU A 74 13.70 5.32 -6.42
CA LEU A 74 13.99 4.79 -5.09
C LEU A 74 14.83 5.78 -4.27
N VAL A 75 14.33 6.11 -3.07
CA VAL A 75 15.03 6.97 -2.11
C VAL A 75 15.34 6.29 -0.79
N ALA A 76 14.59 5.26 -0.42
CA ALA A 76 14.92 4.43 0.73
C ALA A 76 14.31 3.03 0.59
N PHE A 77 15.04 2.03 1.07
CA PHE A 77 14.57 0.66 1.23
C PHE A 77 14.99 0.16 2.61
N ARG A 78 14.09 -0.55 3.30
CA ARG A 78 14.39 -1.19 4.57
C ARG A 78 13.78 -2.58 4.59
N ASN A 79 14.63 -3.59 4.71
CA ASN A 79 14.24 -4.97 4.97
C ASN A 79 14.23 -5.22 6.48
N TYR A 80 13.07 -5.49 7.08
CA TYR A 80 12.95 -5.70 8.52
C TYR A 80 13.55 -7.02 9.01
N ARG A 81 13.87 -7.95 8.10
CA ARG A 81 14.64 -9.16 8.48
C ARG A 81 16.12 -8.86 8.72
N GLU A 82 16.65 -7.80 8.10
CA GLU A 82 18.09 -7.50 8.08
C GLU A 82 18.44 -6.23 8.87
N ALA A 83 17.59 -5.20 8.82
CA ALA A 83 17.95 -3.83 9.22
C ALA A 83 17.31 -3.37 10.54
N GLY A 84 17.02 -4.30 11.46
CA GLY A 84 16.31 -4.01 12.70
C GLY A 84 14.80 -3.87 12.50
N ASP A 85 14.07 -4.58 13.34
CA ASP A 85 12.63 -4.74 13.20
C ASP A 85 11.86 -3.58 13.85
N GLN A 86 11.09 -2.81 13.06
CA GLN A 86 10.24 -1.72 13.57
C GLN A 86 8.96 -2.20 14.28
N PHE A 87 8.62 -3.49 14.16
CA PHE A 87 7.44 -4.09 14.78
C PHE A 87 7.80 -5.35 15.60
N PRO A 88 8.70 -5.23 16.60
CA PRO A 88 9.28 -6.39 17.29
C PRO A 88 8.26 -7.20 18.10
N SER A 89 7.11 -6.60 18.43
CA SER A 89 6.02 -7.28 19.15
C SER A 89 5.24 -8.27 18.27
N LEU A 90 5.40 -8.24 16.94
CA LEU A 90 4.68 -9.13 16.03
C LEU A 90 5.44 -10.44 15.81
N ARG A 91 4.73 -11.56 15.86
CA ARG A 91 5.33 -12.87 15.60
C ARG A 91 5.39 -13.15 14.10
N TRP A 92 6.54 -13.60 13.61
CA TRP A 92 6.72 -14.03 12.21
C TRP A 92 5.92 -15.28 11.85
N SER A 93 5.65 -16.14 12.84
CA SER A 93 4.99 -17.43 12.65
C SER A 93 3.46 -17.39 12.68
N LYS A 94 2.86 -16.23 13.01
CA LYS A 94 1.41 -16.09 13.14
C LYS A 94 0.85 -15.20 12.03
N PRO A 95 -0.17 -15.65 11.26
CA PRO A 95 -0.82 -14.79 10.29
C PRO A 95 -1.55 -13.64 11.01
N LEU A 96 -1.48 -12.46 10.42
CA LEU A 96 -2.23 -11.28 10.85
C LEU A 96 -3.62 -11.24 10.20
N ALA A 97 -3.73 -11.76 8.97
CA ALA A 97 -4.98 -11.78 8.24
C ALA A 97 -5.00 -12.84 7.13
N MET A 98 -6.14 -12.95 6.43
CA MET A 98 -6.34 -13.82 5.28
C MET A 98 -6.83 -13.00 4.09
N TRP A 99 -6.26 -13.26 2.91
CA TRP A 99 -6.70 -12.73 1.62
C TRP A 99 -7.51 -13.79 0.84
N PRO A 100 -8.57 -13.38 0.11
CA PRO A 100 -9.12 -12.02 0.02
C PRO A 100 -9.85 -11.57 1.30
N HIS A 101 -9.87 -10.27 1.57
CA HIS A 101 -10.69 -9.70 2.64
C HIS A 101 -12.17 -9.58 2.22
N PRO A 102 -13.12 -9.42 3.16
CA PRO A 102 -14.55 -9.50 2.86
C PRO A 102 -15.03 -8.62 1.70
N ALA A 103 -14.56 -7.36 1.64
CA ALA A 103 -14.99 -6.41 0.60
C ALA A 103 -14.61 -6.83 -0.84
N VAL A 104 -13.56 -7.66 -1.03
CA VAL A 104 -13.14 -8.13 -2.36
C VAL A 104 -13.30 -9.64 -2.55
N ALA A 105 -13.69 -10.38 -1.50
CA ALA A 105 -13.82 -11.83 -1.56
C ALA A 105 -14.89 -12.32 -2.56
N GLY A 106 -15.92 -11.51 -2.82
CA GLY A 106 -16.95 -11.78 -3.83
C GLY A 106 -16.67 -11.20 -5.21
N MET A 107 -15.55 -10.49 -5.41
CA MET A 107 -15.23 -9.89 -6.70
C MET A 107 -14.63 -10.93 -7.64
N THR A 108 -14.97 -10.83 -8.93
CA THR A 108 -14.21 -11.52 -9.96
C THR A 108 -12.82 -10.89 -10.09
N VAL A 109 -11.85 -11.66 -10.62
CA VAL A 109 -10.49 -11.15 -10.87
C VAL A 109 -10.53 -9.92 -11.80
N LYS A 110 -11.42 -9.93 -12.80
CA LYS A 110 -11.61 -8.80 -13.72
C LYS A 110 -12.10 -7.56 -12.97
N ALA A 111 -13.17 -7.67 -12.17
CA ALA A 111 -13.71 -6.54 -11.42
C ALA A 111 -12.70 -5.97 -10.41
N TYR A 112 -11.94 -6.84 -9.72
CA TYR A 112 -10.86 -6.40 -8.84
C TYR A 112 -9.77 -5.64 -9.60
N THR A 113 -9.36 -6.15 -10.77
CA THR A 113 -8.34 -5.53 -11.61
C THR A 113 -8.78 -4.15 -12.11
N GLU A 114 -10.02 -4.02 -12.59
CA GLU A 114 -10.60 -2.74 -13.02
C GLU A 114 -10.62 -1.71 -11.89
N LYS A 115 -11.05 -2.09 -10.69
CA LYS A 115 -11.06 -1.19 -9.51
C LYS A 115 -9.65 -0.80 -9.08
N ARG A 116 -8.71 -1.73 -9.13
CA ARG A 116 -7.30 -1.47 -8.84
C ARG A 116 -6.71 -0.49 -9.87
N ASP A 117 -6.94 -0.71 -11.15
CA ASP A 117 -6.38 0.12 -12.21
C ASP A 117 -6.97 1.54 -12.17
N ALA A 118 -8.27 1.67 -11.90
CA ALA A 118 -8.91 2.96 -11.63
C ALA A 118 -8.25 3.67 -10.44
N LEU A 119 -7.98 2.97 -9.34
CA LEU A 119 -7.24 3.55 -8.21
C LEU A 119 -5.83 4.02 -8.62
N LEU A 120 -5.12 3.26 -9.46
CA LEU A 120 -3.77 3.63 -9.94
C LEU A 120 -3.78 4.92 -10.76
N GLU A 121 -4.80 5.13 -11.59
CA GLU A 121 -4.96 6.36 -12.37
C GLU A 121 -5.18 7.59 -11.46
N MET A 122 -5.90 7.42 -10.34
CA MET A 122 -6.16 8.52 -9.41
C MET A 122 -4.90 9.04 -8.69
N TYR A 123 -3.81 8.27 -8.63
CA TYR A 123 -2.55 8.73 -8.00
C TYR A 123 -1.96 9.96 -8.69
N GLU A 124 -2.14 10.09 -10.00
CA GLU A 124 -1.56 11.20 -10.76
C GLU A 124 -2.16 12.55 -10.32
N ALA A 125 -3.45 12.57 -9.97
CA ALA A 125 -4.12 13.75 -9.43
C ALA A 125 -3.80 14.00 -7.94
N GLU A 126 -3.61 12.93 -7.16
CA GLU A 126 -3.40 13.04 -5.72
C GLU A 126 -1.97 13.39 -5.30
N LEU A 127 -0.96 12.88 -6.02
CA LEU A 127 0.46 13.12 -5.76
C LEU A 127 0.82 14.61 -5.56
N PRO A 128 0.47 15.53 -6.49
CA PRO A 128 0.81 16.93 -6.35
C PRO A 128 -0.03 17.66 -5.29
N ARG A 129 -1.24 17.16 -4.98
CA ARG A 129 -2.20 17.81 -4.07
C ARG A 129 -1.95 17.49 -2.60
N PHE A 130 -1.64 16.23 -2.31
CA PHE A 130 -1.52 15.71 -0.96
C PHE A 130 -0.47 16.39 -0.06
N PRO A 131 0.69 16.88 -0.54
CA PRO A 131 1.68 17.56 0.30
C PRO A 131 1.14 18.83 0.93
N ALA A 132 0.31 19.58 0.20
CA ALA A 132 -0.28 20.83 0.65
C ALA A 132 -1.54 20.59 1.48
N SER A 133 -2.47 19.77 0.99
CA SER A 133 -3.78 19.61 1.63
C SER A 133 -3.78 18.65 2.82
N ARG A 134 -2.86 17.66 2.82
CA ARG A 134 -2.90 16.50 3.73
C ARG A 134 -4.24 15.76 3.72
N ALA A 135 -5.02 15.93 2.66
CA ALA A 135 -6.34 15.35 2.48
C ALA A 135 -6.39 14.59 1.17
N LEU A 136 -7.10 13.46 1.14
CA LEU A 136 -7.35 12.67 -0.07
C LEU A 136 -8.73 13.04 -0.63
N SER A 137 -8.96 12.88 -1.92
CA SER A 137 -10.31 13.00 -2.44
C SER A 137 -11.15 11.85 -1.87
N PRO A 138 -12.46 12.05 -1.64
CA PRO A 138 -13.32 10.99 -1.14
C PRO A 138 -13.24 9.71 -1.97
N GLY A 139 -13.27 9.84 -3.29
CA GLY A 139 -13.19 8.70 -4.22
C GLY A 139 -11.86 7.96 -4.15
N PHE A 140 -10.73 8.68 -3.99
CA PHE A 140 -9.43 8.03 -3.82
C PHE A 140 -9.38 7.27 -2.49
N ALA A 141 -9.79 7.89 -1.39
CA ALA A 141 -9.77 7.25 -0.07
C ALA A 141 -10.67 6.00 -0.03
N GLU A 142 -11.85 6.06 -0.64
CA GLU A 142 -12.75 4.92 -0.78
C GLU A 142 -12.15 3.81 -1.64
N SER A 143 -11.64 4.14 -2.83
CA SER A 143 -11.02 3.17 -3.73
C SER A 143 -9.79 2.51 -3.09
N TRP A 144 -8.98 3.29 -2.36
CA TRP A 144 -7.83 2.78 -1.63
C TRP A 144 -8.26 1.79 -0.54
N ARG A 145 -9.26 2.13 0.29
CA ARG A 145 -9.79 1.25 1.34
C ARG A 145 -10.45 -0.01 0.79
N LEU A 146 -11.05 0.08 -0.40
CA LEU A 146 -11.66 -1.07 -1.06
C LEU A 146 -10.59 -2.08 -1.51
N ILE A 147 -9.46 -1.61 -2.04
CA ILE A 147 -8.42 -2.48 -2.63
C ILE A 147 -7.40 -2.95 -1.58
N ALA A 148 -7.06 -2.09 -0.62
CA ALA A 148 -6.08 -2.40 0.41
C ALA A 148 -6.70 -3.27 1.51
N HIS A 149 -5.98 -4.31 1.92
CA HIS A 149 -6.38 -5.13 3.04
C HIS A 149 -6.32 -4.30 4.34
N PRO A 150 -7.37 -4.30 5.20
CA PRO A 150 -7.42 -3.48 6.42
C PRO A 150 -6.25 -3.68 7.40
N VAL A 151 -5.63 -4.87 7.38
CA VAL A 151 -4.39 -5.20 8.12
C VAL A 151 -3.26 -4.18 7.91
N VAL A 152 -3.27 -3.42 6.82
CA VAL A 152 -2.25 -2.41 6.50
C VAL A 152 -2.39 -1.16 7.36
N LEU A 153 -3.60 -0.83 7.83
CA LEU A 153 -3.91 0.43 8.50
C LEU A 153 -3.10 0.68 9.79
N PRO A 154 -2.93 -0.30 10.71
CA PRO A 154 -2.09 -0.11 11.89
C PRO A 154 -0.64 0.25 11.55
N PHE A 155 -0.10 -0.27 10.45
CA PHE A 155 1.27 0.03 10.01
C PHE A 155 1.37 1.42 9.39
N LEU A 156 0.34 1.85 8.66
CA LEU A 156 0.29 3.21 8.10
C LEU A 156 0.18 4.28 9.18
N LYS A 157 -0.46 3.97 10.32
CA LYS A 157 -0.53 4.90 11.45
C LYS A 157 0.88 5.34 11.90
N GLU A 158 1.83 4.40 11.93
CA GLU A 158 3.22 4.66 12.31
C GLU A 158 4.06 5.18 11.13
N LEU A 159 3.95 4.55 9.95
CA LEU A 159 4.85 4.79 8.82
C LEU A 159 4.45 5.98 7.93
N ALA A 160 3.16 6.31 7.89
CA ALA A 160 2.60 7.38 7.07
C ALA A 160 1.41 8.07 7.78
N PRO A 161 1.62 8.69 8.96
CA PRO A 161 0.53 9.15 9.83
C PRO A 161 -0.44 10.13 9.16
N HIS A 162 0.07 11.03 8.30
CA HIS A 162 -0.78 11.95 7.54
C HIS A 162 -1.70 11.22 6.56
N PHE A 163 -1.18 10.21 5.86
CA PHE A 163 -1.97 9.40 4.94
C PHE A 163 -2.99 8.56 5.69
N TYR A 164 -2.57 7.93 6.79
CA TYR A 164 -3.46 7.18 7.68
C TYR A 164 -4.65 8.04 8.12
N LYS A 165 -4.39 9.26 8.59
CA LYS A 165 -5.45 10.21 9.00
C LYS A 165 -6.39 10.54 7.83
N ALA A 166 -5.83 10.82 6.65
CA ALA A 166 -6.61 11.20 5.48
C ALA A 166 -7.45 10.03 4.93
N VAL A 167 -6.89 8.83 4.86
CA VAL A 167 -7.56 7.63 4.34
C VAL A 167 -8.54 7.03 5.36
N SER A 168 -8.40 7.34 6.64
CA SER A 168 -9.36 6.90 7.68
C SER A 168 -10.45 7.93 7.96
N ALA A 169 -10.38 9.12 7.33
CA ALA A 169 -11.39 10.14 7.53
C ALA A 169 -12.77 9.63 7.06
N PRO A 170 -13.85 9.95 7.81
CA PRO A 170 -15.20 9.69 7.37
C PRO A 170 -15.43 10.35 6.02
N VAL A 171 -16.09 9.64 5.10
CA VAL A 171 -16.57 10.27 3.87
C VAL A 171 -17.64 11.26 4.28
N ALA A 172 -17.40 12.56 4.10
CA ALA A 172 -18.44 13.55 4.28
C ALA A 172 -19.61 13.17 3.39
N LYS A 173 -20.80 12.96 3.98
CA LYS A 173 -22.02 12.74 3.19
C LYS A 173 -22.20 13.98 2.30
N ALA A 174 -22.31 13.78 0.99
CA ALA A 174 -22.74 14.85 0.11
C ALA A 174 -24.12 15.32 0.63
N ALA A 175 -24.18 16.60 1.02
CA ALA A 175 -25.42 17.26 1.42
C ALA A 175 -26.26 17.59 0.19
#